data_AF-A0AAT9HWH2-F1
#
_entry.id   AF-A0AAT9HWH2-F1
#
_cell.length_a   1.000
_cell.length_b   1.000
_cell.length_c   1.000
_cell.angle_alpha   90.00
_cell.angle_beta   90.00
_cell.angle_gamma   90.00
#
_symmetry.space_group_name_H-M   'P 1'
#
loop_
_entity.id
_entity.type
_entity.pdbx_description
1 polymer ?
#
loop_
_entity_poly.entity_id
_entity_poly.type
_entity_poly.pdbx_seq_one_letter_code
_entity_poly.pdbx_strand_id
1 'polypeptide(L)'
;MELVRDLADPARREAAREALMSLGAAAVPSLLREMLDEDSPVDWFRIKQLLHAIGPAAHDDVLAALETARDEETRRRVSAAFTGLGGVERYVEALTHPSATVRESAAVGIQSACSVAFDRTPRTGATSLR
;
A
#
# COMPACT_ATOMS: atom_id res chain seq x y z
N MET A 1 -14.68 -18.02 6.87
CA MET A 1 -14.51 -17.31 5.59
C MET A 1 -13.83 -16.00 5.92
N GLU A 2 -12.58 -15.84 5.51
CA GLU A 2 -11.86 -14.58 5.70
C GLU A 2 -12.18 -13.69 4.50
N LEU A 3 -12.91 -12.60 4.75
CA LEU A 3 -13.45 -11.71 3.70
C LEU A 3 -12.37 -11.25 2.71
N VAL A 4 -11.12 -11.11 3.17
CA VAL A 4 -9.99 -10.74 2.32
C VAL A 4 -9.63 -11.84 1.34
N ARG A 5 -9.63 -13.11 1.76
CA ARG A 5 -9.31 -14.26 0.90
C ARG A 5 -10.34 -14.48 -0.21
N ASP A 6 -11.57 -14.02 -0.01
CA ASP A 6 -12.61 -14.05 -1.04
C ASP A 6 -12.30 -13.14 -2.24
N LEU A 7 -11.32 -12.23 -2.13
CA LEU A 7 -10.80 -11.45 -3.27
C LEU A 7 -10.10 -12.32 -4.33
N ALA A 8 -9.59 -13.49 -3.95
CA ALA A 8 -8.96 -14.43 -4.88
C ALA A 8 -10.01 -15.06 -5.82
N ASP A 9 -11.22 -15.32 -5.31
CA ASP A 9 -12.30 -16.00 -6.02
C ASP A 9 -13.06 -15.04 -6.95
N PRO A 10 -13.04 -15.23 -8.27
CA PRO A 10 -13.74 -14.35 -9.21
C PRO A 10 -15.25 -14.20 -8.93
N ALA A 11 -15.91 -15.23 -8.39
CA ALA A 11 -17.35 -15.22 -8.13
C ALA A 11 -17.73 -14.41 -6.88
N ARG A 12 -16.80 -14.28 -5.92
CA ARG A 12 -17.04 -13.60 -4.63
C ARG A 12 -16.27 -12.28 -4.49
N ARG A 13 -15.30 -12.04 -5.37
CA ARG A 13 -14.40 -10.88 -5.34
C ARG A 13 -15.12 -9.55 -5.23
N GLU A 14 -16.18 -9.34 -6.01
CA GLU A 14 -16.85 -8.04 -6.04
C GLU A 14 -17.62 -7.77 -4.74
N ALA A 15 -18.37 -8.76 -4.25
CA ALA A 15 -19.04 -8.67 -2.96
C ALA A 15 -18.03 -8.48 -1.80
N ALA A 16 -16.90 -9.19 -1.85
CA ALA A 16 -15.82 -9.01 -0.88
C ALA A 16 -15.24 -7.59 -0.94
N ARG A 17 -14.98 -7.06 -2.13
CA ARG A 17 -14.50 -5.69 -2.35
C ARG A 17 -15.46 -4.66 -1.76
N GLU A 18 -16.77 -4.78 -2.05
CA GLU A 18 -17.80 -3.86 -1.53
C GLU A 18 -17.90 -3.91 -0.01
N ALA A 19 -17.87 -5.10 0.57
CA ALA A 19 -17.92 -5.28 2.02
C ALA A 19 -16.67 -4.69 2.70
N LEU A 20 -15.47 -4.92 2.13
CA LEU A 20 -14.23 -4.34 2.65
C LEU A 20 -14.20 -2.81 2.51
N MET A 21 -14.73 -2.26 1.41
CA MET A 21 -14.90 -0.82 1.25
C MET A 21 -15.86 -0.23 2.29
N SER A 22 -16.94 -0.96 2.61
CA SER A 22 -17.91 -0.54 3.63
C SER A 22 -17.32 -0.57 5.04
N LEU A 23 -16.37 -1.47 5.31
CA LEU A 23 -15.60 -1.49 6.56
C LEU A 23 -14.58 -0.34 6.65
N GLY A 24 -14.07 0.13 5.51
CA GLY A 24 -13.11 1.22 5.44
C GLY A 24 -11.83 0.93 6.23
N ALA A 25 -11.44 1.85 7.12
CA ALA A 25 -10.23 1.74 7.94
C ALA A 25 -10.16 0.43 8.76
N ALA A 26 -11.31 -0.09 9.21
CA ALA A 26 -11.35 -1.32 9.99
C ALA A 26 -10.87 -2.56 9.21
N ALA A 27 -10.87 -2.52 7.87
CA ALA A 27 -10.37 -3.61 7.04
C ALA A 27 -8.83 -3.59 6.89
N VAL A 28 -8.18 -2.45 7.14
CA VAL A 28 -6.77 -2.22 6.80
C VAL A 28 -5.82 -3.21 7.47
N PRO A 29 -5.93 -3.53 8.78
CA PRO A 29 -5.03 -4.51 9.40
C PRO A 29 -5.12 -5.91 8.77
N SER A 30 -6.32 -6.32 8.36
CA SER A 30 -6.53 -7.62 7.70
C SER A 30 -6.03 -7.63 6.27
N LEU A 31 -6.20 -6.52 5.55
CA LEU A 31 -5.63 -6.34 4.22
C LEU A 31 -4.11 -6.40 4.26
N LEU A 32 -3.47 -5.69 5.19
CA LEU A 32 -2.01 -5.70 5.35
C LEU A 32 -1.49 -7.08 5.69
N ARG A 33 -2.13 -7.80 6.61
CA ARG A 33 -1.72 -9.17 6.95
C ARG A 33 -1.72 -10.08 5.72
N GLU A 34 -2.78 -10.04 4.93
CA GLU A 34 -2.87 -10.84 3.71
C GLU A 34 -1.87 -10.37 2.64
N MET A 35 -1.62 -9.07 2.52
CA MET A 35 -0.64 -8.52 1.57
C MET A 35 0.79 -8.98 1.87
N LEU A 36 1.10 -9.18 3.15
CA LEU A 36 2.41 -9.58 3.66
C LEU A 36 2.57 -11.10 3.78
N ASP A 37 1.50 -11.86 3.60
CA ASP A 37 1.56 -13.32 3.52
C ASP A 37 2.05 -13.73 2.12
N GLU A 38 3.23 -14.34 2.04
CA GLU A 38 3.79 -14.82 0.76
C GLU A 38 2.99 -15.99 0.16
N ASP A 39 2.30 -16.76 1.01
CA ASP A 39 1.46 -17.89 0.60
C ASP A 39 0.02 -17.46 0.33
N SER A 40 -0.27 -16.15 0.38
CA SER A 40 -1.61 -15.65 0.13
C SER A 40 -2.08 -16.01 -1.29
N PRO A 41 -3.30 -16.56 -1.44
CA PRO A 41 -3.91 -16.74 -2.75
C PRO A 41 -4.39 -15.41 -3.37
N VAL A 42 -4.37 -14.31 -2.60
CA VAL A 42 -4.81 -12.99 -3.04
C VAL A 42 -3.65 -12.25 -3.67
N ASP A 43 -3.85 -11.77 -4.90
CA ASP A 43 -2.91 -10.88 -5.55
C ASP A 43 -2.75 -9.58 -4.74
N TRP A 44 -1.54 -9.35 -4.21
CA TRP A 44 -1.21 -8.19 -3.39
C TRP A 44 -1.46 -6.85 -4.11
N PHE A 45 -1.44 -6.82 -5.45
CA PHE A 45 -1.82 -5.62 -6.21
C PHE A 45 -3.30 -5.27 -6.04
N ARG A 46 -4.18 -6.25 -5.84
CA ARG A 46 -5.61 -6.01 -5.54
C ARG A 46 -5.77 -5.39 -4.17
N ILE A 47 -5.03 -5.91 -3.18
CA ILE A 47 -5.03 -5.37 -1.83
C ILE A 47 -4.51 -3.92 -1.85
N LYS A 48 -3.41 -3.66 -2.55
CA LYS A 48 -2.88 -2.30 -2.75
C LYS A 48 -3.93 -1.33 -3.29
N GLN A 49 -4.64 -1.70 -4.34
CA GLN A 49 -5.70 -0.85 -4.92
C GLN A 49 -6.83 -0.59 -3.93
N LEU A 50 -7.17 -1.58 -3.09
CA LEU A 50 -8.20 -1.42 -2.08
C LEU A 50 -7.75 -0.49 -0.96
N LEU A 51 -6.49 -0.58 -0.51
CA LEU A 51 -5.90 0.37 0.43
C LEU A 51 -5.94 1.79 -0.14
N HIS A 52 -5.60 1.97 -1.42
CA HIS A 52 -5.70 3.28 -2.10
C HIS A 52 -7.14 3.79 -2.17
N ALA A 53 -8.12 2.91 -2.36
CA ALA A 53 -9.54 3.27 -2.37
C ALA A 53 -10.08 3.63 -0.98
N ILE A 54 -9.58 2.98 0.08
CA ILE A 54 -9.83 3.37 1.48
C ILE A 54 -9.23 4.76 1.75
N GLY A 55 -8.09 5.05 1.11
CA GLY A 55 -7.49 6.38 1.07
C GLY A 55 -6.72 6.73 2.35
N PRO A 56 -6.69 8.02 2.75
CA PRO A 56 -5.83 8.51 3.85
C PRO A 56 -6.03 7.81 5.19
N ALA A 57 -7.20 7.19 5.42
CA ALA A 57 -7.47 6.44 6.64
C ALA A 57 -6.59 5.18 6.80
N ALA A 58 -6.02 4.65 5.71
CA ALA A 58 -5.09 3.53 5.75
C ALA A 58 -3.62 3.96 5.99
N HIS A 59 -3.32 5.26 5.93
CA HIS A 59 -1.95 5.78 5.92
C HIS A 59 -1.12 5.31 7.11
N ASP A 60 -1.66 5.45 8.33
CA ASP A 60 -0.89 5.25 9.56
C ASP A 60 -0.59 3.76 9.79
N ASP A 61 -1.54 2.88 9.47
CA ASP A 61 -1.35 1.42 9.51
C ASP A 61 -0.31 0.96 8.47
N VAL A 62 -0.37 1.50 7.25
CA VAL A 62 0.61 1.18 6.20
C VAL A 62 1.99 1.73 6.55
N LEU A 63 2.07 2.92 7.16
CA LEU A 63 3.33 3.48 7.65
C LEU A 63 3.95 2.59 8.74
N ALA A 64 3.16 2.15 9.72
CA ALA A 64 3.63 1.24 10.77
C ALA A 64 4.10 -0.12 10.19
N ALA A 65 3.40 -0.64 9.19
CA ALA A 65 3.85 -1.84 8.47
C ALA A 65 5.19 -1.60 7.73
N LEU A 66 5.38 -0.41 7.15
CA LEU A 66 6.60 -0.05 6.44
C LEU A 66 7.80 0.07 7.38
N GLU A 67 7.59 0.60 8.59
CA GLU A 67 8.60 0.72 9.64
C GLU A 67 9.10 -0.64 10.13
N THR A 68 8.21 -1.62 10.18
CA THR A 68 8.46 -2.94 10.75
C THR A 68 8.84 -3.99 9.71
N ALA A 69 8.76 -3.65 8.42
CA ALA A 69 9.09 -4.53 7.30
C ALA A 69 10.59 -4.90 7.30
N ARG A 70 10.88 -6.20 7.37
CA ARG A 70 12.26 -6.72 7.54
C ARG A 70 12.87 -7.24 6.26
N ASP A 71 12.13 -8.03 5.50
CA ASP A 71 12.59 -8.59 4.23
C ASP A 71 12.34 -7.60 3.07
N GLU A 72 12.91 -7.91 1.91
CA GLU A 72 12.83 -7.05 0.73
C GLU A 72 11.43 -7.04 0.10
N GLU A 73 10.74 -8.18 0.05
CA GLU A 73 9.46 -8.28 -0.63
C GLU A 73 8.35 -7.59 0.18
N THR A 74 8.31 -7.78 1.50
CA THR A 74 7.44 -7.04 2.43
C THR A 74 7.67 -5.53 2.30
N ARG A 75 8.93 -5.08 2.32
CA ARG A 75 9.26 -3.65 2.13
C ARG A 75 8.75 -3.14 0.79
N ARG A 76 8.95 -3.91 -0.29
CA ARG A 76 8.51 -3.55 -1.65
C ARG A 76 6.99 -3.41 -1.74
N ARG A 77 6.24 -4.39 -1.21
CA ARG A 77 4.77 -4.41 -1.23
C ARG A 77 4.19 -3.25 -0.42
N VAL A 78 4.68 -3.04 0.80
CA VAL A 78 4.17 -1.99 1.69
C VAL A 78 4.56 -0.59 1.19
N SER A 79 5.78 -0.41 0.67
CA SER A 79 6.19 0.86 0.05
C SER A 79 5.29 1.22 -1.14
N ALA A 80 4.96 0.24 -1.99
CA ALA A 80 4.03 0.44 -3.09
C ALA A 80 2.60 0.80 -2.63
N ALA A 81 2.14 0.26 -1.49
CA ALA A 81 0.89 0.71 -0.88
C ALA A 81 1.02 2.13 -0.33
N PHE A 82 2.07 2.43 0.42
CA PHE A 82 2.31 3.73 1.07
C PHE A 82 2.28 4.90 0.08
N THR A 83 2.94 4.75 -1.07
CA THR A 83 3.08 5.80 -2.10
C THR A 83 1.79 6.26 -2.79
N GLY A 84 0.65 5.60 -2.53
CA GLY A 84 -0.66 6.03 -3.01
C GLY A 84 -1.64 6.47 -1.93
N LEU A 85 -1.20 6.60 -0.66
CA LEU A 85 -2.07 6.91 0.47
C LEU A 85 -1.91 8.34 1.01
N GLY A 86 -0.81 9.01 0.67
CA GLY A 86 -0.49 10.35 1.17
C GLY A 86 -0.63 11.44 0.11
N GLY A 87 -0.95 12.65 0.59
CA GLY A 87 -0.66 13.88 -0.14
C GLY A 87 0.79 14.31 0.08
N VAL A 88 1.27 15.28 -0.70
CA VAL A 88 2.65 15.81 -0.61
C VAL A 88 3.03 16.18 0.82
N GLU A 89 2.16 16.84 1.57
CA GLU A 89 2.40 17.25 2.97
C GLU A 89 2.74 16.06 3.89
N ARG A 90 1.96 14.97 3.80
CA ARG A 90 2.20 13.74 4.59
C ARG A 90 3.53 13.10 4.25
N TYR A 91 3.92 13.11 2.97
CA TYR A 91 5.23 12.61 2.59
C TYR A 91 6.37 13.52 3.08
N VAL A 92 6.19 14.84 3.09
CA VAL A 92 7.17 15.78 3.64
C VAL A 92 7.40 15.51 5.13
N GLU A 93 6.35 15.26 5.90
CA GLU A 93 6.47 14.85 7.31
C GLU A 93 7.29 13.55 7.44
N ALA A 94 6.96 12.54 6.62
CA ALA A 94 7.64 11.24 6.61
C ALA A 94 9.14 11.32 6.20
N LEU A 95 9.58 12.39 5.53
CA LEU A 95 11.01 12.59 5.24
C LEU A 95 11.87 12.84 6.49
N THR A 96 11.26 13.20 7.62
CA THR A 96 11.98 13.36 8.90
C THR A 96 12.02 12.07 9.73
N HIS A 97 11.39 11.00 9.25
CA HIS A 97 11.23 9.76 10.02
C HIS A 97 12.59 9.07 10.29
N PRO A 98 12.80 8.45 11.47
CA PRO A 98 14.06 7.75 11.80
C PRO A 98 14.40 6.59 10.83
N SER A 99 13.39 5.87 10.34
CA SER A 99 13.59 4.76 9.38
C SER A 99 13.98 5.28 8.00
N ALA A 100 15.13 4.80 7.48
CA ALA A 100 15.58 5.13 6.14
C ALA A 100 14.60 4.68 5.05
N THR A 101 13.96 3.52 5.24
CA THR A 101 12.96 2.96 4.30
C THR A 101 11.71 3.83 4.22
N VAL A 102 11.28 4.41 5.34
CA VAL A 102 10.16 5.36 5.35
C VAL A 102 10.53 6.62 4.59
N ARG A 103 11.71 7.21 4.84
CA ARG A 103 12.18 8.40 4.13
C ARG A 103 12.30 8.16 2.62
N GLU A 104 12.85 7.03 2.22
CA GLU A 104 12.97 6.64 0.80
C GLU A 104 11.58 6.51 0.15
N SER A 105 10.66 5.80 0.80
CA SER A 105 9.30 5.62 0.28
C SER A 105 8.53 6.94 0.22
N ALA A 106 8.76 7.86 1.16
CA ALA A 106 8.21 9.21 1.13
C ALA A 106 8.73 10.02 -0.07
N ALA A 107 10.03 9.95 -0.36
CA ALA A 107 10.59 10.59 -1.56
C ALA A 107 9.97 10.05 -2.85
N VAL A 108 9.74 8.72 -2.93
CA VAL A 108 9.02 8.10 -4.06
C VAL A 108 7.55 8.53 -4.10
N GLY A 109 6.89 8.67 -2.96
CA GLY A 109 5.53 9.20 -2.84
C GLY A 109 5.43 10.62 -3.39
N ILE A 110 6.34 11.51 -3.01
CA ILE A 110 6.43 12.88 -3.54
C ILE A 110 6.65 12.87 -5.05
N GLN A 111 7.61 12.07 -5.54
CA GLN A 111 7.84 11.95 -6.98
C GLN A 111 6.56 11.51 -7.70
N SER A 112 5.85 10.51 -7.17
CA SER A 112 4.64 9.97 -7.79
C SER A 112 3.51 10.99 -7.80
N ALA A 113 3.28 11.66 -6.67
CA ALA A 113 2.26 12.71 -6.55
C ALA A 113 2.55 13.89 -7.48
N CYS A 114 3.80 14.37 -7.53
CA CYS A 114 4.22 15.45 -8.41
C CYS A 114 4.16 15.04 -9.89
N SER A 115 4.58 13.82 -10.23
CA SER A 115 4.49 13.33 -11.61
C SER A 115 3.04 13.36 -12.09
N VAL A 116 2.08 12.87 -11.29
CA VAL A 116 0.66 12.96 -11.62
C VAL A 116 0.19 14.41 -11.76
N ALA A 117 0.59 15.31 -10.84
CA ALA A 117 0.21 16.73 -10.90
C ALA A 117 0.78 17.49 -12.11
N PHE A 118 1.85 16.99 -12.73
CA PHE A 118 2.51 17.59 -13.89
C PHE A 118 2.36 16.75 -15.18
N ASP A 119 1.38 15.84 -15.26
CA ASP A 119 1.14 14.95 -16.41
C ASP A 119 2.37 14.13 -16.85
N ARG A 120 3.18 13.69 -15.88
CA ARG A 120 4.35 12.82 -16.10
C ARG A 120 4.09 11.43 -15.52
N THR A 121 4.68 10.41 -16.13
CA THR A 121 4.63 9.04 -15.59
C THR A 121 5.61 8.88 -14.41
N PRO A 122 5.15 8.45 -13.21
CA PRO A 122 6.04 8.15 -12.08
C PRO A 122 7.07 7.09 -12.42
N ARG A 123 8.33 7.28 -12.00
CA ARG A 123 9.36 6.26 -12.15
C ARG A 123 9.27 5.32 -10.95
N THR A 124 8.50 4.24 -11.06
CA THR A 124 8.42 3.24 -9.99
C THR A 124 9.81 2.66 -9.76
N GLY A 125 10.33 2.77 -8.53
CA GLY A 125 11.68 2.39 -8.10
C GLY A 125 12.02 0.90 -8.17
N ALA A 126 11.40 0.14 -9.07
CA ALA A 126 11.89 -1.17 -9.48
C ALA A 126 13.20 -0.97 -10.26
N THR A 127 14.27 -0.70 -9.52
CA THR A 127 15.61 -0.89 -10.03
C THR A 127 15.75 -2.39 -10.24
N SER A 128 15.53 -2.84 -11.48
CA SER A 128 16.05 -4.12 -11.93
C SER A 128 17.56 -4.09 -11.76
N LEU A 129 18.04 -4.52 -10.59
CA LEU A 129 19.41 -4.99 -10.44
C LEU A 129 19.46 -6.33 -11.17
N ARG A 130 19.96 -6.27 -12.40
CA ARG A 130 20.62 -7.40 -13.05
C ARG A 130 21.98 -7.60 -12.42
#